data_AF-A0A095C2N7-F1
#
_entry.id   AF-A0A095C2N7-F1
#
_cell.length_a   1.000
_cell.length_b   1.000
_cell.length_c   1.000
_cell.angle_alpha   90.00
_cell.angle_beta   90.00
_cell.angle_gamma   90.00
#
_symmetry.space_group_name_H-M   'P 1'
#
loop_
_entity.id
_entity.type
_entity.pdbx_description
1 polymer ?
#
loop_
_entity_poly.entity_id
_entity_poly.type
_entity_poly.pdbx_seq_one_letter_code
_entity_poly.pdbx_strand_id
1 'polypeptide(L)'
;MHLQGLEYLFDNNIIGRSPEDVAKFFIDQNHNLSKHAVGTYIGEICKEFNMQVLDAFSKLHDFKDEEFLPALRQFLLSFQLPGESQKIDRILTSFSERYVEQNPSVFNSPHEAYVLSYAVILLNTTLHNINAKSQNLGLAEEKTFVRAMMEFDEETNLSEDLVRKIYRAIKTEPLRPVSDDSSVCGSNQNNGIHKGWLWKLGGRVKSWKRRWFVLTEDSLLYYLTPDRSRQTKGVIPLEGINIRLIHDKTRENCFELYCPRNQLIKSCKVERELATGHQHTVYRMAAPTLIERDEWIRMLERVTHRLAERRSTRSISVDCTGSSSSGIIGSTSHHHHHLPPPVSSLSLRRNGAGSQPDLPSQQSVLN
;
A
#
# COMPACT_ATOMS: atom_id res chain seq x y z
N MET A 1 3.47 -9.01 -8.46
CA MET A 1 3.88 -10.30 -9.05
C MET A 1 3.93 -11.33 -7.93
N HIS A 2 2.97 -12.24 -7.85
CA HIS A 2 3.17 -13.49 -7.08
C HIS A 2 3.94 -14.47 -7.97
N LEU A 3 4.54 -15.52 -7.38
CA LEU A 3 5.40 -16.50 -8.07
C LEU A 3 4.79 -17.07 -9.38
N GLN A 4 3.46 -17.19 -9.45
CA GLN A 4 2.69 -17.58 -10.64
C GLN A 4 2.96 -16.72 -11.89
N GLY A 5 3.42 -15.46 -11.71
CA GLY A 5 3.70 -14.55 -12.83
C GLY A 5 4.97 -14.92 -13.60
N LEU A 6 6.05 -15.30 -12.92
CA LEU A 6 7.30 -15.70 -13.59
C LEU A 6 7.14 -17.07 -14.26
N GLU A 7 6.51 -18.05 -13.60
CA GLU A 7 6.23 -19.35 -14.22
C GLU A 7 5.40 -19.20 -15.51
N TYR A 8 4.38 -18.33 -15.52
CA TYR A 8 3.65 -18.03 -16.75
C TYR A 8 4.54 -17.46 -17.86
N LEU A 9 5.46 -16.54 -17.54
CA LEU A 9 6.39 -15.96 -18.53
C LEU A 9 7.38 -17.01 -19.04
N PHE A 10 7.83 -17.94 -18.20
CA PHE A 10 8.69 -19.05 -18.59
C PHE A 10 7.94 -20.07 -19.47
N ASP A 11 6.74 -20.49 -19.09
CA ASP A 11 5.93 -21.49 -19.82
C ASP A 11 5.51 -21.00 -21.21
N ASN A 12 5.35 -19.68 -21.37
CA ASN A 12 5.05 -19.05 -22.67
C ASN A 12 6.32 -18.61 -23.43
N ASN A 13 7.52 -18.95 -22.96
CA ASN A 13 8.81 -18.59 -23.55
C ASN A 13 9.01 -17.07 -23.77
N ILE A 14 8.46 -16.24 -22.88
CA ILE A 14 8.57 -14.77 -22.93
C ILE A 14 9.90 -14.30 -22.32
N ILE A 15 10.38 -15.00 -21.28
CA ILE A 15 11.72 -14.82 -20.67
C ILE A 15 12.35 -16.20 -20.44
N GLY A 16 13.68 -16.27 -20.44
CA GLY A 16 14.40 -17.49 -20.08
C GLY A 16 14.35 -17.78 -18.58
N ARG A 17 14.63 -19.03 -18.19
CA ARG A 17 14.64 -19.50 -16.80
C ARG A 17 15.97 -19.27 -16.07
N SER A 18 16.90 -18.48 -16.63
CA SER A 18 18.18 -18.17 -15.96
C SER A 18 18.02 -17.04 -14.93
N PRO A 19 18.90 -16.96 -13.90
CA PRO A 19 18.93 -15.81 -13.00
C PRO A 19 19.13 -14.48 -13.73
N GLU A 20 19.95 -14.47 -14.78
CA GLU A 20 20.29 -13.30 -15.60
C GLU A 20 19.09 -12.80 -16.42
N ASP A 21 18.30 -13.71 -17.01
CA ASP A 21 17.08 -13.35 -17.75
C ASP A 21 16.03 -12.70 -16.83
N VAL A 22 15.85 -13.24 -15.62
CA VAL A 22 14.90 -12.69 -14.63
C VAL A 22 15.39 -11.35 -14.08
N ALA A 23 16.68 -11.24 -13.78
CA ALA A 23 17.29 -9.98 -13.34
C ALA A 23 17.15 -8.89 -14.41
N LYS A 24 17.46 -9.21 -15.67
CA LYS A 24 17.29 -8.30 -16.80
C LYS A 24 15.83 -7.89 -17.00
N PHE A 25 14.90 -8.84 -16.93
CA PHE A 25 13.46 -8.55 -16.99
C PHE A 25 13.02 -7.57 -15.90
N PHE A 26 13.56 -7.68 -14.67
CA PHE A 26 13.25 -6.73 -13.60
C PHE A 26 13.78 -5.31 -13.85
N ILE A 27 14.94 -5.16 -14.50
CA ILE A 27 15.49 -3.86 -14.92
C ILE A 27 14.67 -3.29 -16.09
N ASP A 28 14.57 -4.03 -17.20
CA ASP A 28 13.92 -3.59 -18.45
C ASP A 28 12.44 -3.21 -18.23
N GLN A 29 11.75 -3.92 -17.33
CA GLN A 29 10.33 -3.70 -17.04
C GLN A 29 10.06 -2.98 -15.71
N ASN A 30 11.07 -2.40 -15.04
CA ASN A 30 10.95 -1.76 -13.71
C ASN A 30 9.70 -0.84 -13.57
N HIS A 31 9.36 -0.07 -14.61
CA HIS A 31 8.18 0.81 -14.65
C HIS A 31 6.82 0.08 -14.76
N ASN A 32 6.80 -1.13 -15.33
CA ASN A 32 5.60 -1.98 -15.46
C ASN A 32 5.45 -2.99 -14.30
N LEU A 33 6.49 -3.14 -13.47
CA LEU A 33 6.50 -4.11 -12.38
C LEU A 33 6.28 -3.44 -11.03
N SER A 34 5.60 -4.16 -10.13
CA SER A 34 5.48 -3.71 -8.75
C SER A 34 6.84 -3.77 -8.05
N LYS A 35 7.45 -2.61 -7.78
CA LYS A 35 8.72 -2.48 -7.01
C LYS A 35 8.70 -3.26 -5.68
N HIS A 36 7.53 -3.36 -5.02
CA HIS A 36 7.32 -4.23 -3.85
C HIS A 36 7.51 -5.70 -4.16
N ALA A 37 6.95 -6.20 -5.27
CA ALA A 37 7.09 -7.59 -5.65
C ALA A 37 8.52 -7.93 -6.05
N VAL A 38 9.21 -7.03 -6.79
CA VAL A 38 10.63 -7.17 -7.14
C VAL A 38 11.47 -7.26 -5.86
N GLY A 39 11.36 -6.28 -4.96
CA GLY A 39 12.11 -6.27 -3.69
C GLY A 39 11.84 -7.48 -2.79
N THR A 40 10.58 -7.93 -2.72
CA THR A 40 10.21 -9.16 -1.98
C THR A 40 10.85 -10.41 -2.58
N TYR A 41 11.00 -10.45 -3.91
CA TYR A 41 11.55 -11.58 -4.65
C TYR A 41 13.08 -11.64 -4.59
N ILE A 42 13.78 -10.53 -4.87
CA ILE A 42 15.26 -10.50 -4.85
C ILE A 42 15.81 -10.58 -3.41
N GLY A 43 15.05 -10.10 -2.42
CA GLY A 43 15.39 -10.26 -1.01
C GLY A 43 15.07 -11.63 -0.41
N GLU A 44 14.66 -12.64 -1.19
CA GLU A 44 14.34 -13.96 -0.65
C GLU A 44 15.60 -14.79 -0.38
N ILE A 45 15.85 -15.10 0.90
CA ILE A 45 17.05 -15.79 1.40
C ILE A 45 16.89 -17.30 1.53
N CYS A 46 15.64 -17.80 1.54
CA CYS A 46 15.36 -19.23 1.64
C CYS A 46 15.40 -19.96 0.28
N LYS A 47 15.81 -19.28 -0.79
CA LYS A 47 15.78 -19.77 -2.17
C LYS A 47 17.03 -19.37 -2.93
N GLU A 48 17.87 -20.35 -3.23
CA GLU A 48 19.12 -20.18 -3.97
C GLU A 48 18.93 -19.43 -5.30
N PHE A 49 17.92 -19.79 -6.09
CA PHE A 49 17.61 -19.09 -7.36
C PHE A 49 17.31 -17.59 -7.16
N ASN A 50 16.61 -17.22 -6.09
CA ASN A 50 16.32 -15.82 -5.78
C ASN A 50 17.59 -15.05 -5.38
N MET A 51 18.51 -15.71 -4.65
CA MET A 51 19.81 -15.14 -4.27
C MET A 51 20.73 -14.94 -5.49
N GLN A 52 20.68 -15.84 -6.47
CA GLN A 52 21.37 -15.72 -7.76
C GLN A 52 20.77 -14.61 -8.62
N VAL A 53 19.43 -14.47 -8.64
CA VAL A 53 18.76 -13.34 -9.31
C VAL A 53 19.17 -12.00 -8.69
N LEU A 54 19.34 -11.90 -7.37
CA LEU A 54 19.86 -10.69 -6.73
C LEU A 54 21.28 -10.36 -7.18
N ASP A 55 22.18 -11.35 -7.21
CA ASP A 55 23.57 -11.16 -7.68
C ASP A 55 23.61 -10.68 -9.14
N ALA A 56 22.87 -11.32 -10.03
CA ALA A 56 22.73 -10.89 -11.42
C ALA A 56 22.10 -9.47 -11.54
N PHE A 57 21.10 -9.16 -10.70
CA PHE A 57 20.43 -7.86 -10.69
C PHE A 57 21.35 -6.73 -10.20
N SER A 58 22.19 -6.99 -9.19
CA SER A 58 23.23 -6.05 -8.76
C SER A 58 24.27 -5.83 -9.85
N LYS A 59 24.72 -6.90 -10.53
CA LYS A 59 25.67 -6.82 -11.66
C LYS A 59 25.14 -6.06 -12.88
N LEU A 60 23.83 -5.92 -13.04
CA LEU A 60 23.21 -5.09 -14.09
C LEU A 60 23.15 -3.60 -13.74
N HIS A 61 23.41 -3.21 -12.49
CA HIS A 61 23.62 -1.80 -12.16
C HIS A 61 25.07 -1.41 -12.48
N ASP A 62 25.23 -0.24 -13.09
CA ASP A 62 26.51 0.39 -13.32
C ASP A 62 26.66 1.57 -12.35
N PHE A 63 27.59 1.45 -11.40
CA PHE A 63 27.97 2.47 -10.44
C PHE A 63 29.37 3.03 -10.72
N LYS A 64 29.97 2.70 -11.88
CA LYS A 64 31.36 3.05 -12.16
C LYS A 64 31.55 4.57 -12.20
N ASP A 65 32.55 5.06 -11.47
CA ASP A 65 32.88 6.47 -11.33
C ASP A 65 31.73 7.31 -10.69
N GLU A 66 30.73 6.65 -10.08
CA GLU A 66 29.61 7.28 -9.38
C GLU A 66 29.92 7.50 -7.88
N GLU A 67 29.41 8.58 -7.28
CA GLU A 67 29.49 8.74 -5.83
C GLU A 67 28.58 7.74 -5.09
N PHE A 68 29.04 7.25 -3.94
CA PHE A 68 28.37 6.23 -3.13
C PHE A 68 26.89 6.49 -2.83
N LEU A 69 26.52 7.71 -2.43
CA LEU A 69 25.15 8.00 -2.06
C LEU A 69 24.20 8.07 -3.27
N PRO A 70 24.53 8.75 -4.39
CA PRO A 70 23.84 8.58 -5.67
C PRO A 70 23.67 7.10 -6.09
N ALA A 71 24.74 6.30 -6.07
CA ALA A 71 24.68 4.88 -6.44
C ALA A 71 23.70 4.09 -5.54
N LEU A 72 23.75 4.31 -4.22
CA LEU A 72 22.84 3.71 -3.26
C LEU A 72 21.38 4.14 -3.49
N ARG A 73 21.14 5.41 -3.86
CA ARG A 73 19.81 5.90 -4.24
C ARG A 73 19.33 5.21 -5.52
N GLN A 74 20.14 5.19 -6.57
CA GLN A 74 19.84 4.53 -7.85
C GLN A 74 19.42 3.07 -7.63
N PHE A 75 20.24 2.30 -6.90
CA PHE A 75 19.95 0.90 -6.57
C PHE A 75 18.64 0.75 -5.79
N LEU A 76 18.46 1.55 -4.73
CA LEU A 76 17.25 1.53 -3.89
C LEU A 76 16.02 2.13 -4.57
N LEU A 77 16.11 2.71 -5.78
CA LEU A 77 14.96 3.14 -6.58
C LEU A 77 14.45 2.05 -7.52
N SER A 78 15.26 1.05 -7.85
CA SER A 78 14.91 -0.08 -8.73
C SER A 78 13.93 -1.09 -8.11
N PHE A 79 13.71 -1.04 -6.79
CA PHE A 79 12.77 -1.90 -6.07
C PHE A 79 12.32 -1.23 -4.76
N GLN A 80 11.35 -1.81 -4.05
CA GLN A 80 11.01 -1.40 -2.68
C GLN A 80 11.75 -2.31 -1.69
N LEU A 81 12.64 -1.73 -0.88
CA LEU A 81 13.38 -2.45 0.15
C LEU A 81 12.42 -3.21 1.09
N PRO A 82 12.67 -4.50 1.40
CA PRO A 82 11.90 -5.28 2.38
C PRO A 82 11.94 -4.69 3.79
N GLY A 83 11.07 -5.19 4.69
CA GLY A 83 11.04 -4.77 6.09
C GLY A 83 11.79 -5.71 7.05
N GLU A 84 12.10 -6.91 6.58
CA GLU A 84 12.74 -7.99 7.33
C GLU A 84 14.27 -7.78 7.33
N SER A 85 14.88 -7.72 8.51
CA SER A 85 16.31 -7.36 8.65
C SER A 85 17.25 -8.23 7.83
N GLN A 86 17.05 -9.55 7.83
CA GLN A 86 17.86 -10.51 7.05
C GLN A 86 17.75 -10.31 5.53
N LYS A 87 16.64 -9.75 5.04
CA LYS A 87 16.45 -9.42 3.62
C LYS A 87 17.12 -8.10 3.26
N ILE A 88 17.06 -7.12 4.16
CA ILE A 88 17.78 -5.84 4.03
C ILE A 88 19.29 -6.09 4.01
N ASP A 89 19.80 -6.86 4.97
CA ASP A 89 21.19 -7.29 5.10
C ASP A 89 21.73 -7.83 3.76
N ARG A 90 21.14 -8.91 3.24
CA ARG A 90 21.57 -9.54 1.98
C ARG A 90 21.56 -8.57 0.77
N ILE A 91 20.58 -7.66 0.70
CA ILE A 91 20.48 -6.65 -0.37
C ILE A 91 21.60 -5.61 -0.24
N LEU A 92 21.88 -5.12 0.97
CA LEU A 92 22.95 -4.13 1.20
C LEU A 92 24.34 -4.75 1.01
N THR A 93 24.55 -6.01 1.40
CA THR A 93 25.79 -6.74 1.13
C THR A 93 26.06 -6.81 -0.39
N SER A 94 25.06 -7.23 -1.18
CA SER A 94 25.19 -7.32 -2.63
C SER A 94 25.42 -5.97 -3.31
N PHE A 95 24.78 -4.90 -2.83
CA PHE A 95 25.08 -3.53 -3.26
C PHE A 95 26.53 -3.13 -2.97
N SER A 96 27.01 -3.42 -1.76
CA SER A 96 28.32 -2.97 -1.27
C SER A 96 29.47 -3.71 -1.95
N GLU A 97 29.31 -5.02 -2.17
CA GLU A 97 30.21 -5.83 -3.01
C GLU A 97 30.31 -5.24 -4.41
N ARG A 98 29.16 -4.98 -5.06
CA ARG A 98 29.10 -4.43 -6.42
C ARG A 98 29.67 -3.02 -6.53
N TYR A 99 29.35 -2.13 -5.58
CA TYR A 99 29.84 -0.76 -5.59
C TYR A 99 31.38 -0.72 -5.45
N VAL A 100 31.95 -1.52 -4.55
CA VAL A 100 33.41 -1.58 -4.33
C VAL A 100 34.13 -2.30 -5.48
N GLU A 101 33.52 -3.31 -6.10
CA GLU A 101 34.02 -3.92 -7.36
C GLU A 101 34.24 -2.87 -8.45
N GLN A 102 33.31 -1.92 -8.61
CA GLN A 102 33.39 -0.87 -9.61
C GLN A 102 34.17 0.38 -9.17
N ASN A 103 34.29 0.63 -7.86
CA ASN A 103 34.90 1.83 -7.28
C ASN A 103 35.90 1.49 -6.14
N PRO A 104 36.99 0.73 -6.43
CA PRO A 104 37.88 0.16 -5.41
C PRO A 104 38.75 1.18 -4.66
N SER A 105 38.71 2.47 -5.03
CA SER A 105 39.43 3.56 -4.37
C SER A 105 38.59 4.31 -3.32
N VAL A 106 37.29 4.02 -3.21
CA VAL A 106 36.36 4.76 -2.32
C VAL A 106 36.28 4.12 -0.92
N PHE A 107 36.44 2.80 -0.84
CA PHE A 107 36.41 2.01 0.40
C PHE A 107 37.52 0.96 0.35
N ASN A 108 38.10 0.64 1.51
CA ASN A 108 39.13 -0.39 1.66
C ASN A 108 38.52 -1.80 1.58
N SER A 109 37.23 -1.94 1.91
CA SER A 109 36.50 -3.21 1.80
C SER A 109 35.00 -3.01 1.52
N PRO A 110 34.31 -4.03 0.98
CA PRO A 110 32.85 -4.05 0.91
C PRO A 110 32.16 -3.89 2.27
N HIS A 111 32.83 -4.21 3.39
CA HIS A 111 32.25 -4.08 4.72
C HIS A 111 32.04 -2.63 5.12
N GLU A 112 32.99 -1.73 4.83
CA GLU A 112 32.86 -0.29 5.08
C GLU A 112 31.66 0.31 4.32
N ALA A 113 31.52 -0.06 3.04
CA ALA A 113 30.38 0.34 2.20
C ALA A 113 29.04 -0.21 2.73
N TYR A 114 29.04 -1.43 3.29
CA TYR A 114 27.87 -2.04 3.92
C TYR A 114 27.47 -1.32 5.21
N VAL A 115 28.40 -1.08 6.13
CA VAL A 115 28.17 -0.36 7.39
C VAL A 115 27.62 1.04 7.11
N LEU A 116 28.22 1.75 6.16
CA LEU A 116 27.75 3.08 5.75
C LEU A 116 26.37 3.03 5.08
N SER A 117 26.08 2.01 4.26
CA SER A 117 24.75 1.81 3.65
C SER A 117 23.69 1.63 4.74
N TYR A 118 23.95 0.77 5.73
CA TYR A 118 23.02 0.48 6.82
C TYR A 118 22.79 1.73 7.69
N ALA A 119 23.85 2.45 8.03
CA ALA A 119 23.77 3.73 8.75
C ALA A 119 22.93 4.77 8.01
N VAL A 120 23.01 4.82 6.67
CA VAL A 120 22.19 5.70 5.83
C VAL A 120 20.70 5.32 5.85
N ILE A 121 20.33 4.03 5.87
CA ILE A 121 18.93 3.59 6.05
C ILE A 121 18.39 4.03 7.42
N LEU A 122 19.18 3.86 8.48
CA LEU A 122 18.82 4.27 9.84
C LEU A 122 18.65 5.78 9.94
N LEU A 123 19.62 6.55 9.44
CA LEU A 123 19.60 8.01 9.45
C LEU A 123 18.39 8.58 8.69
N ASN A 124 18.09 8.05 7.50
CA ASN A 124 16.91 8.45 6.74
C ASN A 124 15.62 8.22 7.54
N THR A 125 15.54 7.11 8.27
CA THR A 125 14.41 6.82 9.16
C THR A 125 14.34 7.80 10.33
N THR A 126 15.47 8.10 10.98
CA THR A 126 15.56 9.07 12.09
C THR A 126 15.16 10.48 11.68
N LEU A 127 15.58 10.95 10.50
CA LEU A 127 15.34 12.33 10.05
C LEU A 127 13.96 12.53 9.40
N HIS A 128 13.46 11.55 8.63
CA HIS A 128 12.29 11.75 7.75
C HIS A 128 11.04 10.94 8.14
N ASN A 129 11.15 9.92 9.00
CA ASN A 129 9.97 9.17 9.44
C ASN A 129 9.32 9.82 10.67
N ILE A 130 8.18 10.49 10.45
CA ILE A 130 7.41 11.18 11.51
C ILE A 130 7.04 10.23 12.66
N ASN A 131 6.86 8.94 12.39
CA ASN A 131 6.51 7.93 13.41
C ASN A 131 7.73 7.44 14.22
N ALA A 132 8.97 7.69 13.77
CA ALA A 132 10.19 7.27 14.47
C ALA A 132 10.59 8.22 15.62
N LYS A 133 9.89 9.36 15.78
CA LYS A 133 10.19 10.39 16.80
C LYS A 133 10.13 9.92 18.26
N SER A 134 9.64 8.71 18.54
CA SER A 134 9.64 8.08 19.87
C SER A 134 10.89 7.25 20.18
N GLN A 135 11.79 7.01 19.22
CA GLN A 135 13.06 6.29 19.42
C GLN A 135 14.25 7.12 18.91
N ASN A 136 14.53 8.26 19.57
CA ASN A 136 15.69 9.09 19.23
C ASN A 136 16.98 8.52 19.83
N LEU A 137 17.76 7.79 19.04
CA LEU A 137 19.14 7.36 19.38
C LEU A 137 20.19 8.50 19.30
N GLY A 138 19.78 9.78 19.36
CA GLY A 138 20.67 10.93 19.21
C GLY A 138 21.22 11.16 17.78
N LEU A 139 21.04 10.23 16.85
CA LEU A 139 21.51 10.28 15.45
C LEU A 139 20.89 11.42 14.61
N ALA A 140 19.95 12.19 15.16
CA ALA A 140 19.38 13.39 14.54
C ALA A 140 20.30 14.63 14.58
N GLU A 141 21.44 14.53 15.26
CA GLU A 141 22.48 15.55 15.29
C GLU A 141 23.73 15.11 14.52
N GLU A 142 24.26 15.98 13.65
CA GLU A 142 25.41 15.70 12.78
C GLU A 142 26.62 15.21 13.57
N LYS A 143 26.96 15.90 14.65
CA LYS A 143 28.10 15.57 15.51
C LYS A 143 27.93 14.20 16.18
N THR A 144 26.71 13.85 16.59
CA THR A 144 26.40 12.59 17.26
C THR A 144 26.39 11.43 16.27
N PHE A 145 25.84 11.62 15.07
CA PHE A 145 25.91 10.63 13.99
C PHE A 145 27.35 10.38 13.52
N VAL A 146 28.11 11.44 13.24
CA VAL A 146 29.52 11.31 12.81
C VAL A 146 30.34 10.63 13.89
N ARG A 147 30.24 11.05 15.17
CA ARG A 147 30.97 10.40 16.26
C ARG A 147 30.57 8.93 16.39
N ALA A 148 29.28 8.60 16.34
CA ALA A 148 28.83 7.21 16.38
C ALA A 148 29.43 6.37 15.24
N MET A 149 29.53 6.90 14.01
CA MET A 149 30.16 6.19 12.90
C MET A 149 31.67 5.96 13.09
N MET A 150 32.39 6.89 13.74
CA MET A 150 33.82 6.74 14.03
C MET A 150 34.09 5.86 15.28
N GLU A 151 33.10 5.71 16.17
CA GLU A 151 33.17 4.89 17.39
C GLU A 151 32.59 3.47 17.21
N PHE A 152 31.80 3.23 16.16
CA PHE A 152 31.05 1.97 15.98
C PHE A 152 31.93 0.78 15.59
N ASP A 153 32.99 1.02 14.81
CA ASP A 153 33.84 -0.04 14.30
C ASP A 153 35.29 0.46 14.07
N GLU A 154 36.19 0.06 14.99
CA GLU A 154 37.63 0.33 14.92
C GLU A 154 38.31 -0.31 13.69
N GLU A 155 37.67 -1.28 13.03
CA GLU A 155 38.16 -1.90 11.80
C GLU A 155 37.76 -1.12 10.53
N THR A 156 36.81 -0.17 10.63
CA THR A 156 36.42 0.69 9.49
C THR A 156 37.26 1.95 9.42
N ASN A 157 37.90 2.18 8.26
CA ASN A 157 38.69 3.38 8.00
C ASN A 157 37.86 4.39 7.16
N LEU A 158 36.62 4.62 7.58
CA LEU A 158 35.67 5.52 6.92
C LEU A 158 36.11 6.99 7.08
N SER A 159 36.16 7.73 5.97
CA SER A 159 36.46 9.17 5.99
C SER A 159 35.37 9.96 6.71
N GLU A 160 35.74 10.71 7.76
CA GLU A 160 34.82 11.59 8.50
C GLU A 160 34.09 12.58 7.58
N ASP A 161 34.79 13.13 6.57
CA ASP A 161 34.21 14.06 5.60
C ASP A 161 33.20 13.39 4.66
N LEU A 162 33.41 12.13 4.28
CA LEU A 162 32.43 11.35 3.52
C LEU A 162 31.16 11.13 4.35
N VAL A 163 31.30 10.67 5.60
CA VAL A 163 30.18 10.46 6.53
C VAL A 163 29.41 11.76 6.76
N ARG A 164 30.11 12.89 6.95
CA ARG A 164 29.54 14.23 7.14
C ARG A 164 28.83 14.75 5.88
N LYS A 165 29.42 14.55 4.69
CA LYS A 165 28.78 14.89 3.39
C LYS A 165 27.48 14.11 3.21
N ILE A 166 27.49 12.80 3.46
CA ILE A 166 26.32 11.93 3.39
C ILE A 166 25.24 12.34 4.38
N TYR A 167 25.61 12.63 5.63
CA TYR A 167 24.64 13.10 6.64
C TYR A 167 23.89 14.35 6.15
N ARG A 168 24.61 15.35 5.63
CA ARG A 168 24.02 16.60 5.12
C ARG A 168 23.15 16.37 3.89
N ALA A 169 23.57 15.49 2.99
CA ALA A 169 22.79 15.11 1.81
C ALA A 169 21.47 14.40 2.21
N ILE A 170 21.52 13.40 3.10
CA ILE A 170 20.31 12.74 3.62
C ILE A 170 19.41 13.72 4.38
N LYS A 171 19.96 14.61 5.19
CA LYS A 171 19.18 15.65 5.89
C LYS A 171 18.44 16.59 4.94
N THR A 172 19.03 16.87 3.77
CA THR A 172 18.45 17.75 2.74
C THR A 172 17.42 17.02 1.90
N GLU A 173 17.68 15.77 1.52
CA GLU A 173 16.82 14.97 0.65
C GLU A 173 16.70 13.52 1.17
N PRO A 174 15.48 13.00 1.44
CA PRO A 174 15.28 11.62 1.87
C PRO A 174 15.77 10.63 0.81
N LEU A 175 16.15 9.41 1.22
CA LEU A 175 16.71 8.36 0.35
C LEU A 175 15.89 8.09 -0.91
N ARG A 176 14.57 8.20 -0.81
CA ARG A 176 13.65 8.21 -1.96
C ARG A 176 12.96 9.56 -2.04
N PRO A 177 13.16 10.33 -3.12
CA PRO A 177 12.41 11.55 -3.37
C PRO A 177 10.91 11.29 -3.47
N VAL A 178 10.11 12.30 -3.11
CA VAL A 178 8.63 12.21 -3.12
C VAL A 178 8.06 12.17 -4.55
N SER A 179 8.88 12.44 -5.58
CA SER A 179 8.51 12.54 -6.99
C SER A 179 8.29 11.21 -7.71
N ASP A 180 8.93 10.12 -7.27
CA ASP A 180 9.07 8.90 -8.11
C ASP A 180 7.82 8.02 -8.18
N ASP A 181 6.79 8.35 -7.40
CA ASP A 181 5.48 7.69 -7.41
C ASP A 181 4.47 8.38 -8.37
N SER A 182 4.91 9.33 -9.21
CA SER A 182 4.01 10.20 -10.01
C SER A 182 3.84 9.82 -11.48
N SER A 183 4.48 8.76 -11.99
CA SER A 183 4.24 8.24 -13.35
C SER A 183 3.23 7.08 -13.37
N VAL A 184 2.38 7.05 -14.39
CA VAL A 184 1.11 6.31 -14.38
C VAL A 184 1.26 4.89 -14.92
N CYS A 185 1.24 3.89 -14.03
CA CYS A 185 0.52 2.62 -14.21
C CYS A 185 0.59 1.72 -12.96
N GLY A 186 -0.20 2.05 -11.93
CA GLY A 186 -0.25 1.25 -10.70
C GLY A 186 -0.10 2.10 -9.44
N SER A 187 -1.11 2.90 -9.14
CA SER A 187 -1.26 3.69 -7.91
C SER A 187 -0.75 2.96 -6.66
N ASN A 188 -0.07 3.69 -5.78
CA ASN A 188 0.46 3.32 -4.46
C ASN A 188 -0.47 2.48 -3.53
N GLN A 189 -0.73 1.21 -3.86
CA GLN A 189 -1.64 0.35 -3.08
C GLN A 189 -1.02 -0.14 -1.75
N ASN A 190 0.30 -0.02 -1.57
CA ASN A 190 0.99 -0.73 -0.48
C ASN A 190 1.49 0.12 0.70
N ASN A 191 1.32 1.44 0.71
CA ASN A 191 1.42 2.23 1.94
C ASN A 191 0.08 2.80 2.37
N GLY A 192 -0.79 1.91 2.88
CA GLY A 192 -2.08 2.30 3.43
C GLY A 192 -1.95 3.44 4.46
N ILE A 193 -2.80 4.45 4.27
CA ILE A 193 -2.81 5.76 4.95
C ILE A 193 -2.93 5.60 6.48
N HIS A 194 -3.63 4.56 6.93
CA HIS A 194 -3.69 4.16 8.33
C HIS A 194 -3.85 2.63 8.42
N LYS A 195 -3.29 2.01 9.46
CA LYS A 195 -3.21 0.54 9.61
C LYS A 195 -3.31 0.16 11.09
N GLY A 196 -3.98 -0.93 11.40
CA GLY A 196 -4.18 -1.33 12.79
C GLY A 196 -5.16 -2.47 12.99
N TRP A 197 -5.35 -2.88 14.25
CA TRP A 197 -6.33 -3.90 14.62
C TRP A 197 -7.70 -3.29 14.89
N LEU A 198 -8.74 -3.81 14.24
CA LEU A 198 -10.13 -3.56 14.62
C LEU A 198 -10.87 -4.88 14.76
N TRP A 199 -11.96 -4.89 15.54
CA TRP A 199 -12.98 -5.93 15.44
C TRP A 199 -14.06 -5.48 14.48
N LYS A 200 -14.50 -6.37 13.60
CA LYS A 200 -15.70 -6.16 12.76
C LYS A 200 -16.79 -7.16 13.10
N LEU A 201 -18.04 -6.73 13.08
CA LEU A 201 -19.18 -7.63 13.17
C LEU A 201 -19.40 -8.35 11.82
N GLY A 202 -19.80 -9.62 11.86
CA GLY A 202 -20.20 -10.36 10.66
C GLY A 202 -21.54 -9.92 10.08
N GLY A 203 -21.74 -10.13 8.77
CA GLY A 203 -22.94 -9.73 8.04
C GLY A 203 -24.14 -10.61 8.36
N ARG A 204 -24.17 -11.82 7.78
CA ARG A 204 -25.19 -12.85 8.04
C ARG A 204 -25.11 -13.39 9.47
N VAL A 205 -23.94 -13.91 9.86
CA VAL A 205 -23.68 -14.37 11.24
C VAL A 205 -23.10 -13.22 12.06
N LYS A 206 -23.79 -12.78 13.11
CA LYS A 206 -23.38 -11.67 13.99
C LYS A 206 -22.29 -12.07 14.99
N SER A 207 -21.12 -12.45 14.48
CA SER A 207 -19.91 -12.73 15.28
C SER A 207 -18.87 -11.63 15.10
N TRP A 208 -18.26 -11.17 16.20
CA TRP A 208 -17.15 -10.23 16.18
C TRP A 208 -15.86 -10.94 15.75
N LYS A 209 -15.13 -10.36 14.79
CA LYS A 209 -13.89 -10.93 14.25
C LYS A 209 -12.80 -9.86 14.25
N ARG A 210 -11.73 -10.09 15.03
CA ARG A 210 -10.51 -9.25 15.01
C ARG A 210 -9.83 -9.41 13.65
N ARG A 211 -9.49 -8.32 12.97
CA ARG A 211 -8.81 -8.32 11.67
C ARG A 211 -7.79 -7.18 11.62
N TRP A 212 -6.72 -7.38 10.88
CA TRP A 212 -5.77 -6.33 10.58
C TRP A 212 -6.32 -5.51 9.43
N PHE A 213 -6.57 -4.22 9.64
CA PHE A 213 -7.14 -3.31 8.67
C PHE A 213 -6.07 -2.41 8.06
N VAL A 214 -6.26 -2.08 6.78
CA VAL A 214 -5.40 -1.20 5.99
C VAL A 214 -6.31 -0.27 5.19
N LEU A 215 -6.27 1.02 5.51
CA LEU A 215 -6.96 2.09 4.80
C LEU A 215 -6.13 2.52 3.58
N THR A 216 -6.69 2.53 2.38
CA THR A 216 -6.07 3.10 1.17
C THR A 216 -6.77 4.41 0.76
N GLU A 217 -6.41 4.98 -0.39
CA GLU A 217 -7.05 6.21 -0.92
C GLU A 217 -8.53 6.06 -1.29
N ASP A 218 -8.98 4.81 -1.48
CA ASP A 218 -10.23 4.44 -2.15
C ASP A 218 -11.04 3.37 -1.39
N SER A 219 -10.34 2.58 -0.55
CA SER A 219 -10.84 1.33 -0.01
C SER A 219 -10.34 1.09 1.42
N LEU A 220 -11.05 0.22 2.15
CA LEU A 220 -10.62 -0.32 3.44
C LEU A 220 -10.48 -1.84 3.32
N LEU A 221 -9.24 -2.32 3.34
CA LEU A 221 -8.89 -3.73 3.20
C LEU A 221 -8.74 -4.37 4.59
N TYR A 222 -9.02 -5.67 4.69
CA TYR A 222 -8.79 -6.41 5.93
C TYR A 222 -8.23 -7.83 5.73
N TYR A 223 -7.32 -8.18 6.65
CA TYR A 223 -6.51 -9.40 6.64
C TYR A 223 -6.69 -10.18 7.94
N LEU A 224 -6.30 -11.46 7.94
CA LEU A 224 -6.30 -12.27 9.16
C LEU A 224 -5.12 -11.90 10.09
N THR A 225 -3.97 -11.60 9.49
CA THR A 225 -2.69 -11.31 10.12
C THR A 225 -2.10 -10.01 9.56
N PRO A 226 -1.16 -9.34 10.26
CA PRO A 226 -0.43 -8.18 9.72
C PRO A 226 0.54 -8.56 8.60
N ASP A 227 1.09 -9.78 8.66
CA ASP A 227 1.84 -10.39 7.57
C ASP A 227 0.99 -10.47 6.30
N ARG A 228 1.47 -9.79 5.25
CA ARG A 228 0.84 -9.62 3.94
C ARG A 228 0.97 -10.87 3.04
N SER A 229 1.67 -11.92 3.48
CA SER A 229 1.85 -13.17 2.75
C SER A 229 0.56 -13.92 2.40
N ARG A 230 -0.60 -13.53 2.96
CA ARG A 230 -1.88 -14.26 2.84
C ARG A 230 -3.03 -13.40 2.30
N GLN A 231 -3.79 -14.00 1.37
CA GLN A 231 -4.98 -13.46 0.69
C GLN A 231 -5.82 -12.47 1.53
N THR A 232 -6.02 -11.27 0.97
CA THR A 232 -6.98 -10.26 1.43
C THR A 232 -8.34 -10.90 1.74
N LYS A 233 -8.81 -10.80 2.98
CA LYS A 233 -10.08 -11.43 3.39
C LYS A 233 -11.30 -10.62 2.96
N GLY A 234 -11.16 -9.32 2.78
CA GLY A 234 -12.12 -8.54 2.02
C GLY A 234 -11.71 -7.09 1.81
N VAL A 235 -12.44 -6.45 0.92
CA VAL A 235 -12.28 -5.05 0.50
C VAL A 235 -13.62 -4.36 0.66
N ILE A 236 -13.61 -3.20 1.31
CA ILE A 236 -14.76 -2.32 1.49
C ILE A 236 -14.45 -1.03 0.73
N PRO A 237 -14.99 -0.81 -0.48
CA PRO A 237 -14.86 0.47 -1.17
C PRO A 237 -15.44 1.59 -0.31
N LEU A 238 -14.77 2.74 -0.26
CA LEU A 238 -15.14 3.89 0.58
C LEU A 238 -15.92 4.97 -0.18
N GLU A 239 -16.12 4.82 -1.50
CA GLU A 239 -16.96 5.75 -2.26
C GLU A 239 -18.41 5.72 -1.76
N GLY A 240 -18.94 6.87 -1.36
CA GLY A 240 -20.32 7.00 -0.86
C GLY A 240 -20.56 6.36 0.50
N ILE A 241 -19.51 6.11 1.29
CA ILE A 241 -19.59 5.63 2.66
C ILE A 241 -19.58 6.80 3.65
N ASN A 242 -20.55 6.78 4.57
CA ASN A 242 -20.60 7.65 5.73
C ASN A 242 -20.20 6.87 6.98
N ILE A 243 -19.69 7.60 7.98
CA ILE A 243 -19.30 7.06 9.29
C ILE A 243 -20.25 7.61 10.36
N ARG A 244 -20.53 6.82 11.41
CA ARG A 244 -21.21 7.30 12.63
C ARG A 244 -20.70 6.57 13.86
N LEU A 245 -20.66 7.28 14.99
CA LEU A 245 -20.50 6.67 16.30
C LEU A 245 -21.75 5.85 16.66
N ILE A 246 -21.55 4.74 17.37
CA ILE A 246 -22.63 3.91 17.90
C ILE A 246 -22.28 3.35 19.28
N HIS A 247 -23.30 2.98 20.04
CA HIS A 247 -23.14 2.16 21.24
C HIS A 247 -23.49 0.69 20.92
N ASP A 248 -22.68 -0.26 21.38
CA ASP A 248 -22.94 -1.69 21.25
C ASP A 248 -22.89 -2.33 22.64
N LYS A 249 -23.85 -3.22 22.94
CA LYS A 249 -23.97 -3.88 24.25
C LYS A 249 -22.82 -4.82 24.59
N THR A 250 -22.01 -5.20 23.60
CA THR A 250 -20.96 -6.22 23.72
C THR A 250 -19.55 -5.68 23.53
N ARG A 251 -19.41 -4.44 23.05
CA ARG A 251 -18.12 -3.79 22.80
C ARG A 251 -18.22 -2.27 22.95
N GLU A 252 -17.23 -1.73 23.64
CA GLU A 252 -16.99 -0.29 23.66
C GLU A 252 -16.33 0.19 22.36
N ASN A 253 -16.06 1.49 22.27
CA ASN A 253 -15.27 2.10 21.18
C ASN A 253 -15.79 1.77 19.76
N CYS A 254 -17.12 1.67 19.61
CA CYS A 254 -17.78 1.23 18.39
C CYS A 254 -18.15 2.38 17.41
N PHE A 255 -18.12 2.05 16.12
CA PHE A 255 -18.58 2.90 15.03
C PHE A 255 -19.15 2.07 13.88
N GLU A 256 -19.90 2.70 12.97
CA GLU A 256 -20.47 2.07 11.79
C GLU A 256 -20.12 2.81 10.50
N LEU A 257 -19.71 2.04 9.49
CA LEU A 257 -19.70 2.46 8.09
C LEU A 257 -21.05 2.10 7.46
N TYR A 258 -21.71 3.06 6.81
CA TYR A 258 -23.01 2.87 6.16
C TYR A 258 -23.10 3.67 4.87
N CYS A 259 -23.88 3.19 3.90
CA CYS A 259 -24.21 3.98 2.71
C CYS A 259 -25.51 4.78 2.95
N PRO A 260 -25.58 6.08 2.61
CA PRO A 260 -26.83 6.83 2.62
C PRO A 260 -27.95 6.12 1.84
N ARG A 261 -29.20 6.28 2.29
CA ARG A 261 -30.39 5.64 1.69
C ARG A 261 -30.44 4.10 1.76
N ASN A 262 -29.72 3.47 2.70
CA ASN A 262 -29.69 2.00 2.92
C ASN A 262 -29.28 1.18 1.68
N GLN A 263 -28.51 1.75 0.76
CA GLN A 263 -28.00 1.00 -0.39
C GLN A 263 -26.95 -0.04 0.04
N LEU A 264 -26.88 -1.15 -0.69
CA LEU A 264 -25.93 -2.23 -0.40
C LEU A 264 -24.48 -1.76 -0.64
N ILE A 265 -23.62 -1.96 0.37
CA ILE A 265 -22.19 -1.70 0.22
C ILE A 265 -21.62 -2.79 -0.71
N LYS A 266 -21.05 -2.38 -1.85
CA LYS A 266 -20.47 -3.28 -2.87
C LYS A 266 -19.10 -3.83 -2.42
N SER A 267 -19.10 -4.62 -1.36
CA SER A 267 -17.88 -5.22 -0.80
C SER A 267 -17.60 -6.62 -1.35
N CYS A 268 -16.32 -6.91 -1.54
CA CYS A 268 -15.84 -8.23 -1.94
C CYS A 268 -15.20 -8.93 -0.74
N LYS A 269 -15.48 -10.22 -0.56
CA LYS A 269 -14.88 -11.07 0.47
C LYS A 269 -14.39 -12.35 -0.19
N VAL A 270 -13.12 -12.71 0.04
CA VAL A 270 -12.56 -13.97 -0.45
C VAL A 270 -12.83 -15.06 0.59
N GLU A 271 -13.74 -15.96 0.25
CA GLU A 271 -13.97 -17.24 0.90
C GLU A 271 -13.57 -18.35 -0.10
N ARG A 272 -13.28 -19.57 0.38
CA ARG A 272 -12.55 -20.61 -0.36
C ARG A 272 -12.98 -20.70 -1.84
N GLU A 273 -12.06 -20.30 -2.72
CA GLU A 273 -12.09 -20.47 -4.19
C GLU A 273 -13.28 -19.86 -4.97
N LEU A 274 -14.18 -19.12 -4.33
CA LEU A 274 -15.20 -18.35 -5.05
C LEU A 274 -15.47 -16.98 -4.41
N ALA A 275 -15.24 -15.92 -5.17
CA ALA A 275 -15.52 -14.54 -4.77
C ALA A 275 -17.04 -14.30 -4.71
N THR A 276 -17.63 -14.50 -3.53
CA THR A 276 -19.06 -14.34 -3.31
C THR A 276 -19.38 -12.93 -2.79
N GLY A 277 -20.19 -12.18 -3.53
CA GLY A 277 -20.67 -10.85 -3.14
C GLY A 277 -21.46 -10.92 -1.83
N HIS A 278 -20.93 -10.33 -0.76
CA HIS A 278 -21.53 -10.39 0.57
C HIS A 278 -22.34 -9.13 0.87
N GLN A 279 -23.65 -9.28 1.03
CA GLN A 279 -24.58 -8.19 1.33
C GLN A 279 -24.38 -7.63 2.74
N HIS A 280 -23.61 -6.56 2.86
CA HIS A 280 -23.54 -5.71 4.05
C HIS A 280 -24.25 -4.38 3.74
N THR A 281 -25.31 -4.06 4.50
CA THR A 281 -25.91 -2.71 4.52
C THR A 281 -25.12 -1.76 5.42
N VAL A 282 -24.47 -2.32 6.45
CA VAL A 282 -23.55 -1.62 7.37
C VAL A 282 -22.36 -2.49 7.73
N TYR A 283 -21.22 -1.86 8.03
CA TYR A 283 -20.08 -2.46 8.72
C TYR A 283 -19.93 -1.87 10.11
N ARG A 284 -20.33 -2.62 11.13
CA ARG A 284 -20.05 -2.30 12.53
C ARG A 284 -18.63 -2.71 12.90
N MET A 285 -17.90 -1.77 13.50
CA MET A 285 -16.51 -1.91 13.92
C MET A 285 -16.33 -1.47 15.37
N ALA A 286 -15.26 -1.95 16.00
CA ALA A 286 -14.82 -1.53 17.33
C ALA A 286 -13.29 -1.44 17.35
N ALA A 287 -12.75 -0.37 17.94
CA ALA A 287 -11.32 -0.21 18.18
C ALA A 287 -10.93 -0.73 19.58
N PRO A 288 -9.64 -1.03 19.84
CA PRO A 288 -9.20 -1.42 21.18
C PRO A 288 -9.38 -0.30 22.21
N THR A 289 -9.01 0.93 21.85
CA THR A 289 -9.14 2.11 22.71
C THR A 289 -10.03 3.21 22.11
N LEU A 290 -10.44 4.16 22.96
CA LEU A 290 -11.16 5.38 22.56
C LEU A 290 -10.32 6.23 21.59
N ILE A 291 -9.01 6.35 21.86
CA ILE A 291 -8.06 7.14 21.07
C ILE A 291 -7.93 6.54 19.66
N GLU A 292 -7.72 5.21 19.56
CA GLU A 292 -7.67 4.54 18.26
C GLU A 292 -9.00 4.65 17.50
N ARG A 293 -10.16 4.57 18.19
CA ARG A 293 -11.47 4.77 17.53
C ARG A 293 -11.52 6.13 16.84
N ASP A 294 -11.16 7.18 17.56
CA ASP A 294 -11.28 8.56 17.06
C ASP A 294 -10.24 8.84 15.97
N GLU A 295 -9.05 8.25 16.05
CA GLU A 295 -8.09 8.27 14.96
C GLU A 295 -8.60 7.54 13.70
N TRP A 296 -9.14 6.32 13.86
CA TRP A 296 -9.71 5.56 12.75
C TRP A 296 -10.84 6.33 12.06
N ILE A 297 -11.78 6.91 12.82
CA ILE A 297 -12.87 7.73 12.30
C ILE A 297 -12.32 8.92 11.52
N ARG A 298 -11.44 9.72 12.13
CA ARG A 298 -10.83 10.90 11.49
C ARG A 298 -10.11 10.56 10.17
N MET A 299 -9.40 9.44 10.14
CA MET A 299 -8.69 8.98 8.94
C MET A 299 -9.64 8.47 7.85
N LEU A 300 -10.70 7.76 8.22
CA LEU A 300 -11.75 7.30 7.30
C LEU A 300 -12.54 8.49 6.71
N GLU A 301 -12.94 9.46 7.54
CA GLU A 301 -13.65 10.68 7.12
C GLU A 301 -12.82 11.50 6.14
N ARG A 302 -11.51 11.65 6.39
CA ARG A 302 -10.58 12.33 5.47
C ARG A 302 -10.52 11.67 4.08
N VAL A 303 -10.69 10.35 4.00
CA VAL A 303 -10.70 9.61 2.73
C VAL A 303 -12.07 9.72 2.05
N THR A 304 -13.17 9.50 2.77
CA THR A 304 -14.52 9.56 2.18
C THR A 304 -14.87 10.98 1.70
N HIS A 305 -14.44 12.03 2.41
CA HIS A 305 -14.57 13.42 1.97
C HIS A 305 -13.84 13.67 0.64
N ARG A 306 -12.57 13.27 0.55
CA ARG A 306 -11.75 13.41 -0.68
C ARG A 306 -12.36 12.70 -1.88
N LEU A 307 -12.96 11.52 -1.66
CA LEU A 307 -13.66 10.78 -2.70
C LEU A 307 -14.95 11.50 -3.15
N ALA A 308 -15.68 12.14 -2.23
CA ALA A 308 -16.85 12.96 -2.57
C ALA A 308 -16.45 14.21 -3.39
N GLU A 309 -15.37 14.91 -3.02
CA GLU A 309 -14.85 16.08 -3.76
C GLU A 309 -14.44 15.73 -5.20
N ARG A 310 -13.72 14.60 -5.38
CA ARG A 310 -13.35 14.06 -6.70
C ARG A 310 -14.57 13.72 -7.58
N ARG A 311 -15.72 13.41 -6.96
CA ARG A 311 -16.97 13.14 -7.68
C ARG A 311 -17.69 14.43 -8.08
N SER A 312 -17.80 15.40 -7.17
CA SER A 312 -18.41 16.71 -7.44
C SER A 312 -17.71 17.47 -8.58
N THR A 313 -16.37 17.42 -8.61
CA THR A 313 -15.57 18.03 -9.69
C THR A 313 -15.78 17.35 -11.03
N ARG A 314 -15.80 16.01 -11.09
CA ARG A 314 -16.12 15.25 -12.31
C ARG A 314 -17.55 15.47 -12.83
N SER A 315 -18.52 15.78 -11.96
CA SER A 315 -19.89 16.10 -12.40
C SER A 315 -20.05 17.52 -12.96
N ILE A 316 -19.10 18.42 -12.74
CA ILE A 316 -19.12 19.79 -13.29
C ILE A 316 -18.49 19.85 -14.70
N SER A 317 -17.59 18.92 -15.02
CA SER A 317 -16.79 18.94 -16.26
C SER A 317 -17.43 18.26 -17.48
N VAL A 318 -18.75 18.00 -17.48
CA VAL A 318 -19.42 17.24 -18.57
C VAL A 318 -20.28 18.11 -19.49
N ASP A 319 -20.75 19.28 -19.04
CA ASP A 319 -21.57 20.19 -19.85
C ASP A 319 -20.79 21.40 -20.36
N CYS A 320 -19.94 21.23 -21.39
CA CYS A 320 -19.40 22.37 -22.17
C CYS A 320 -18.72 22.02 -23.53
N THR A 321 -19.20 21.03 -24.30
CA THR A 321 -18.79 20.83 -25.71
C THR A 321 -19.98 20.48 -26.60
N GLY A 322 -20.69 21.51 -27.08
CA GLY A 322 -21.92 21.37 -27.87
C GLY A 322 -22.15 22.46 -28.90
N SER A 323 -21.26 22.53 -29.90
CA SER A 323 -21.47 23.12 -31.24
C SER A 323 -21.87 24.60 -31.38
N SER A 324 -20.92 25.43 -31.81
CA SER A 324 -21.17 26.74 -32.42
C SER A 324 -21.19 26.65 -33.95
N SER A 325 -22.30 27.00 -34.60
CA SER A 325 -22.29 27.66 -35.92
C SER A 325 -23.66 28.21 -36.37
N SER A 326 -23.67 29.53 -36.61
CA SER A 326 -24.34 30.21 -37.74
C SER A 326 -25.89 30.16 -37.92
N GLY A 327 -26.55 31.29 -37.64
CA GLY A 327 -27.00 32.14 -38.76
C GLY A 327 -28.49 32.33 -39.11
N ILE A 328 -29.13 33.31 -38.45
CA ILE A 328 -30.08 34.34 -38.98
C ILE A 328 -31.50 33.98 -39.54
N ILE A 329 -32.46 34.85 -39.17
CA ILE A 329 -33.79 35.21 -39.77
C ILE A 329 -35.04 34.38 -39.41
N GLY A 330 -35.93 34.99 -38.60
CA GLY A 330 -37.32 35.24 -39.06
C GLY A 330 -38.52 34.61 -38.30
N SER A 331 -39.46 35.48 -37.90
CA SER A 331 -40.93 35.28 -37.95
C SER A 331 -41.69 34.47 -36.86
N THR A 332 -42.18 35.21 -35.88
CA THR A 332 -43.54 35.19 -35.25
C THR A 332 -44.57 34.07 -35.58
N SER A 333 -45.06 33.37 -34.54
CA SER A 333 -46.46 33.43 -33.99
C SER A 333 -47.24 32.12 -33.67
N HIS A 334 -47.98 32.19 -32.55
CA HIS A 334 -49.26 31.56 -32.16
C HIS A 334 -49.51 30.02 -32.04
N HIS A 335 -49.96 29.64 -30.82
CA HIS A 335 -51.04 28.68 -30.47
C HIS A 335 -50.86 27.17 -30.80
N HIS A 336 -51.46 26.19 -30.10
CA HIS A 336 -52.37 26.16 -28.93
C HIS A 336 -52.22 24.82 -28.13
N HIS A 337 -52.97 24.70 -27.02
CA HIS A 337 -53.23 23.56 -26.11
C HIS A 337 -53.08 22.11 -26.66
N HIS A 338 -52.69 21.09 -25.86
CA HIS A 338 -53.53 20.54 -24.78
C HIS A 338 -52.79 19.72 -23.69
N LEU A 339 -53.39 19.67 -22.49
CA LEU A 339 -53.00 18.87 -21.32
C LEU A 339 -53.65 17.46 -21.28
N PRO A 340 -53.11 16.50 -20.52
CA PRO A 340 -53.59 15.12 -20.44
C PRO A 340 -54.47 14.81 -19.19
N PRO A 341 -55.18 13.66 -19.16
CA PRO A 341 -55.77 13.05 -17.96
C PRO A 341 -55.06 11.72 -17.54
N PRO A 342 -55.35 11.14 -16.34
CA PRO A 342 -54.26 10.68 -15.46
C PRO A 342 -54.35 9.24 -14.88
N VAL A 343 -53.55 9.01 -13.84
CA VAL A 343 -53.13 7.73 -13.21
C VAL A 343 -54.22 7.01 -12.38
N SER A 344 -54.23 5.66 -12.43
CA SER A 344 -54.79 4.69 -11.43
C SER A 344 -54.43 3.23 -11.80
N SER A 345 -54.44 2.19 -10.95
CA SER A 345 -54.50 2.10 -9.46
C SER A 345 -54.10 0.69 -8.93
N LEU A 346 -53.27 0.64 -7.88
CA LEU A 346 -53.25 -0.29 -6.72
C LEU A 346 -53.90 -1.71 -6.78
N SER A 347 -53.12 -2.76 -6.46
CA SER A 347 -53.51 -4.01 -5.73
C SER A 347 -52.36 -5.06 -5.74
N LEU A 348 -52.28 -6.13 -4.92
CA LEU A 348 -52.46 -6.31 -3.46
C LEU A 348 -51.90 -7.71 -3.05
N ARG A 349 -51.12 -7.82 -1.95
CA ARG A 349 -50.79 -9.00 -1.08
C ARG A 349 -50.87 -10.47 -1.59
N ARG A 350 -49.91 -11.32 -1.14
CA ARG A 350 -50.21 -12.43 -0.18
C ARG A 350 -48.98 -12.95 0.61
N ASN A 351 -49.25 -13.73 1.67
CA ASN A 351 -48.34 -14.12 2.77
C ASN A 351 -48.03 -15.64 2.79
N GLY A 352 -46.99 -16.01 3.57
CA GLY A 352 -46.77 -17.34 4.19
C GLY A 352 -45.30 -17.50 4.62
N ALA A 353 -44.82 -17.73 5.85
CA ALA A 353 -45.31 -18.12 7.20
C ALA A 353 -44.84 -19.53 7.65
N GLY A 354 -44.16 -19.58 8.82
CA GLY A 354 -43.74 -20.78 9.59
C GLY A 354 -42.29 -21.26 9.37
N SER A 355 -41.57 -21.88 10.33
CA SER A 355 -41.66 -21.94 11.81
C SER A 355 -40.30 -22.42 12.39
N GLN A 356 -40.04 -22.18 13.68
CA GLN A 356 -38.82 -22.53 14.49
C GLN A 356 -39.04 -23.84 15.30
N PRO A 357 -38.11 -24.32 16.19
CA PRO A 357 -36.64 -24.16 16.36
C PRO A 357 -35.87 -25.50 16.67
N ASP A 358 -34.53 -25.46 16.87
CA ASP A 358 -33.79 -25.87 18.11
C ASP A 358 -32.29 -26.31 17.96
N LEU A 359 -31.60 -26.34 19.12
CA LEU A 359 -30.14 -26.38 19.43
C LEU A 359 -29.63 -27.80 19.86
N PRO A 360 -28.40 -28.05 20.40
CA PRO A 360 -27.10 -27.33 20.41
C PRO A 360 -25.81 -28.19 20.15
N SER A 361 -24.66 -27.51 20.05
CA SER A 361 -23.27 -27.82 20.55
C SER A 361 -22.63 -29.24 20.57
N GLN A 362 -21.39 -29.33 20.03
CA GLN A 362 -20.08 -29.61 20.71
C GLN A 362 -18.97 -29.62 19.63
N GLN A 363 -17.80 -28.94 19.70
CA GLN A 363 -16.68 -28.91 20.64
C GLN A 363 -15.86 -30.23 20.80
N SER A 364 -14.69 -30.32 20.15
CA SER A 364 -13.37 -30.62 20.77
C SER A 364 -12.26 -30.74 19.69
N VAL A 365 -11.17 -29.95 19.71
CA VAL A 365 -9.84 -30.11 20.37
C VAL A 365 -8.78 -30.70 19.40
N LEU A 366 -7.49 -30.43 19.68
CA LEU A 366 -6.26 -30.78 18.93
C LEU A 366 -5.99 -29.90 17.67
N ASN A 367 -4.78 -29.38 17.45
CA ASN A 367 -3.58 -29.22 18.30
C ASN A 367 -2.82 -27.97 17.82
#